data_AF-A0A7S0R2E9-F1
#
_entry.id   AF-A0A7S0R2E9-F1
#
_cell.length_a   1.000
_cell.length_b   1.000
_cell.length_c   1.000
_cell.angle_alpha   90.00
_cell.angle_beta   90.00
_cell.angle_gamma   90.00
#
_symmetry.space_group_name_H-M   'P 1'
#
loop_
_entity.id
_entity.type
_entity.pdbx_description
1 polymer ?
#
loop_
_entity_poly.entity_id
_entity_poly.type
_entity_poly.pdbx_seq_one_letter_code
_entity_poly.pdbx_strand_id
1 'polypeptide(L)'
;MVKIAPEPEELPQGSGDNGGEGQNDETQLSRSVSKLPKKVMWSEVHEEQHVVDGGKKIVTLKQTAALGASQSRRGTANTLFGTGNAMSKKAARRRRMWRKCMMRMNPRYWIHVANKKLPIVHPNSPKRVGWDFFILALVLYNAVLVPYQVGFSTPARHITEPLNYGIDALFAMDICYNFRTAYFDNTATLVRDGGKIARHYLVTWFPIDLVATIPFETIVLAFASGLSSTQLTALSLLRTPRLLRLARLLRFFDRMRGANFIRMLKLLFFMAAVAHWITCLWHLLYKVLDQDKNEPWSFNQVGNNSAEISVFLNGYLNSFLLMIGNDIGPENDVERVFCTGVLVIGACFYAIVVGNMSLLVNNLNPTASRHKFKKDIVNNTVRYLGAPKGLAKRIDGYYEYLTMYSHPGPDGMALVGQLPSSMHQDIASWMYKDLVMKVPLFADCEGAFITQLVMRLKLGVFLPGEVIFNIGDVGHEMYFITKGHVAVMNRNTEMLAVLAKGGFFGELALLATARRTAQCVALANCDLSMLLAHDLVAAMRDFPDSAAKVRARAVNRLAELQTAGNVGEQAKAHPAPRHLKKLNPDAAAHEDAEAEAEEAEEAE
;
A
#
# COMPACT_ATOMS: atom_id res chain seq x y z
N MET A 1 -38.67 -11.24 -20.73
CA MET A 1 -38.24 -11.67 -22.08
C MET A 1 -37.51 -10.52 -22.73
N VAL A 2 -36.18 -10.59 -22.71
CA VAL A 2 -35.26 -9.58 -23.24
C VAL A 2 -34.90 -10.01 -24.67
N LYS A 3 -35.08 -9.11 -25.66
CA LYS A 3 -34.65 -9.32 -27.05
C LYS A 3 -33.22 -8.79 -27.22
N ILE A 4 -32.33 -9.70 -27.60
CA ILE A 4 -30.91 -9.48 -27.91
C ILE A 4 -30.81 -9.13 -29.41
N ALA A 5 -29.97 -8.16 -29.77
CA ALA A 5 -29.63 -7.80 -31.15
C ALA A 5 -28.26 -8.42 -31.54
N PRO A 6 -28.01 -8.74 -32.83
CA PRO A 6 -26.89 -9.58 -33.27
C PRO A 6 -25.64 -8.79 -33.74
N GLU A 7 -24.50 -9.50 -33.77
CA GLU A 7 -23.19 -9.12 -34.34
C GLU A 7 -23.24 -8.86 -35.86
N PRO A 8 -22.27 -8.09 -36.42
CA PRO A 8 -22.13 -7.92 -37.87
C PRO A 8 -21.10 -8.88 -38.52
N GLU A 9 -21.38 -9.15 -39.79
CA GLU A 9 -20.76 -10.06 -40.76
C GLU A 9 -19.30 -9.77 -41.16
N GLU A 10 -18.62 -10.85 -41.55
CA GLU A 10 -17.39 -10.88 -42.34
C GLU A 10 -17.65 -10.74 -43.86
N LEU A 11 -16.54 -10.43 -44.58
CA LEU A 11 -16.17 -10.70 -45.99
C LEU A 11 -16.05 -9.46 -46.91
N PRO A 12 -15.26 -9.51 -48.02
CA PRO A 12 -14.43 -10.60 -48.55
C PRO A 12 -12.98 -10.22 -48.94
N GLN A 13 -12.24 -11.27 -49.31
CA GLN A 13 -10.95 -11.29 -50.00
C GLN A 13 -10.95 -10.53 -51.34
N GLY A 14 -9.81 -9.93 -51.69
CA GLY A 14 -9.51 -9.36 -53.00
C GLY A 14 -8.03 -9.58 -53.36
N SER A 15 -7.84 -10.19 -54.52
CA SER A 15 -6.59 -10.63 -55.18
C SER A 15 -5.62 -9.51 -55.54
N GLY A 16 -4.32 -9.85 -55.59
CA GLY A 16 -3.23 -8.93 -55.94
C GLY A 16 -3.05 -8.63 -57.41
N ASP A 17 -2.07 -7.76 -57.72
CA ASP A 17 -1.08 -7.96 -58.77
C ASP A 17 0.04 -6.89 -58.69
N ASN A 18 1.23 -7.28 -59.14
CA ASN A 18 2.42 -6.51 -59.60
C ASN A 18 2.99 -5.37 -58.72
N GLY A 19 4.28 -5.30 -58.40
CA GLY A 19 5.47 -5.77 -59.13
C GLY A 19 6.10 -4.59 -59.88
N GLY A 20 7.28 -4.14 -59.46
CA GLY A 20 8.11 -3.23 -60.25
C GLY A 20 9.09 -2.35 -59.47
N GLU A 21 10.35 -2.83 -59.40
CA GLU A 21 11.63 -2.07 -59.50
C GLU A 21 11.94 -0.99 -58.43
N GLY A 22 13.15 -0.88 -57.88
CA GLY A 22 14.43 -1.52 -58.16
C GLY A 22 15.54 -0.75 -57.42
N GLN A 23 16.71 -1.40 -57.34
CA GLN A 23 18.03 -0.86 -57.01
C GLN A 23 18.39 -0.53 -55.55
N ASN A 24 19.06 -1.52 -54.95
CA ASN A 24 20.33 -1.43 -54.23
C ASN A 24 21.01 -0.06 -54.25
N ASP A 25 21.39 0.40 -53.07
CA ASP A 25 22.76 0.89 -52.91
C ASP A 25 23.32 0.59 -51.52
N GLU A 26 24.62 0.32 -51.57
CA GLU A 26 25.49 -0.25 -50.57
C GLU A 26 25.75 0.66 -49.36
N THR A 27 26.07 -0.02 -48.26
CA THR A 27 26.98 0.40 -47.18
C THR A 27 27.43 1.86 -47.15
N GLN A 28 27.09 2.58 -46.06
CA GLN A 28 28.06 3.34 -45.26
C GLN A 28 27.44 3.81 -43.94
N LEU A 29 28.30 3.91 -42.92
CA LEU A 29 28.13 4.60 -41.64
C LEU A 29 27.42 3.85 -40.49
N SER A 30 28.19 2.88 -40.01
CA SER A 30 28.49 2.67 -38.60
C SER A 30 28.57 3.94 -37.72
N ARG A 31 28.27 3.76 -36.43
CA ARG A 31 28.71 4.51 -35.23
C ARG A 31 27.87 5.73 -34.79
N SER A 32 27.05 5.52 -33.76
CA SER A 32 27.17 6.28 -32.49
C SER A 32 26.39 5.61 -31.34
N VAL A 33 26.83 4.42 -30.93
CA VAL A 33 26.57 3.96 -29.54
C VAL A 33 27.76 4.42 -28.72
N SER A 34 27.65 5.62 -28.16
CA SER A 34 28.62 6.17 -27.22
C SER A 34 28.02 6.31 -25.82
N LYS A 35 28.54 5.47 -24.91
CA LYS A 35 29.01 5.85 -23.58
C LYS A 35 27.96 6.40 -22.60
N LEU A 36 27.30 5.50 -21.89
CA LEU A 36 26.86 5.75 -20.51
C LEU A 36 28.05 5.50 -19.55
N PRO A 37 28.48 6.48 -18.74
CA PRO A 37 29.53 6.25 -17.76
C PRO A 37 29.00 5.45 -16.55
N LYS A 38 29.64 4.31 -16.29
CA LYS A 38 29.66 3.65 -14.99
C LYS A 38 30.59 4.42 -14.05
N LYS A 39 30.06 4.83 -12.90
CA LYS A 39 30.68 5.05 -11.57
C LYS A 39 30.18 6.37 -10.97
N VAL A 40 29.15 6.27 -10.14
CA VAL A 40 29.05 7.14 -8.96
C VAL A 40 29.03 6.21 -7.75
N MET A 41 30.15 6.26 -7.06
CA MET A 41 30.46 5.61 -5.81
C MET A 41 29.59 6.28 -4.74
N TRP A 42 28.68 5.53 -4.13
CA TRP A 42 27.99 5.97 -2.91
C TRP A 42 29.02 5.96 -1.78
N SER A 43 29.57 7.12 -1.47
CA SER A 43 30.27 7.35 -0.20
C SER A 43 29.23 7.39 0.90
N GLU A 44 29.35 6.47 1.86
CA GLU A 44 28.66 6.53 3.14
C GLU A 44 28.96 7.87 3.81
N VAL A 45 27.92 8.70 3.94
CA VAL A 45 27.94 9.85 4.83
C VAL A 45 27.83 9.28 6.25
N HIS A 46 28.95 9.26 6.95
CA HIS A 46 28.96 9.14 8.40
C HIS A 46 28.37 10.43 8.97
N GLU A 47 27.11 10.35 9.41
CA GLU A 47 26.46 11.37 10.21
C GLU A 47 27.00 11.25 11.65
N GLU A 48 28.09 11.96 11.94
CA GLU A 48 28.55 12.22 13.31
C GLU A 48 27.59 13.22 13.96
N GLN A 49 26.66 12.72 14.77
CA GLN A 49 25.93 13.55 15.71
C GLN A 49 26.85 13.94 16.88
N HIS A 50 27.39 15.15 16.81
CA HIS A 50 27.88 15.88 17.97
C HIS A 50 26.71 16.23 18.89
N VAL A 51 26.51 15.44 19.95
CA VAL A 51 25.75 15.88 21.12
C VAL A 51 26.73 16.50 22.10
N VAL A 52 26.68 17.83 22.17
CA VAL A 52 27.21 18.61 23.29
C VAL A 52 26.27 18.37 24.46
N ASP A 53 26.74 17.71 25.51
CA ASP A 53 26.08 17.85 26.81
C ASP A 53 27.08 17.96 27.95
N GLY A 54 26.87 19.01 28.73
CA GLY A 54 27.76 19.52 29.76
C GLY A 54 27.73 18.66 31.02
N GLY A 55 28.87 18.64 31.71
CA GLY A 55 29.02 17.88 32.94
C GLY A 55 28.12 18.34 34.07
N LYS A 56 27.74 17.38 34.92
CA LYS A 56 27.73 17.50 36.38
C LYS A 56 27.59 16.10 37.01
N LYS A 57 28.71 15.60 37.54
CA LYS A 57 28.72 14.47 38.49
C LYS A 57 28.10 14.96 39.80
N ILE A 58 26.99 14.36 40.22
CA ILE A 58 26.50 14.46 41.59
C ILE A 58 26.80 13.13 42.29
N VAL A 59 27.77 13.20 43.19
CA VAL A 59 28.12 12.18 44.19
C VAL A 59 27.03 12.21 45.26
N THR A 60 26.44 11.07 45.58
CA THR A 60 25.61 10.91 46.78
C THR A 60 26.29 9.94 47.75
N LEU A 61 26.94 10.54 48.74
CA LEU A 61 27.29 9.97 50.05
C LEU A 61 26.03 9.94 50.93
N LYS A 62 25.79 8.82 51.62
CA LYS A 62 25.09 8.70 52.92
C LYS A 62 25.42 7.32 53.47
N GLN A 63 26.49 7.19 54.26
CA GLN A 63 26.60 7.47 55.69
C GLN A 63 25.93 6.38 56.56
N THR A 64 26.79 5.86 57.42
CA THR A 64 26.71 4.75 58.38
C THR A 64 25.73 4.99 59.52
N ALA A 65 25.11 3.91 60.00
CA ALA A 65 24.67 3.79 61.39
C ALA A 65 25.26 2.50 61.98
N ALA A 66 26.10 2.68 62.99
CA ALA A 66 26.69 1.64 63.82
C ALA A 66 25.84 1.43 65.07
N LEU A 67 25.81 0.18 65.58
CA LEU A 67 25.56 -0.28 66.96
C LEU A 67 25.56 -1.83 66.86
N GLY A 68 26.27 -2.63 67.65
CA GLY A 68 27.12 -2.39 68.80
C GLY A 68 28.06 -3.58 69.00
N ALA A 69 29.09 -3.34 69.81
CA ALA A 69 30.18 -4.27 70.10
C ALA A 69 29.80 -5.36 71.11
N SER A 70 30.46 -6.50 71.00
CA SER A 70 30.86 -7.33 72.15
C SER A 70 32.10 -8.13 71.77
N GLN A 71 33.23 -7.71 72.33
CA GLN A 71 34.50 -8.44 72.33
C GLN A 71 34.43 -9.64 73.29
N SER A 72 35.05 -10.76 72.92
CA SER A 72 35.80 -11.56 73.88
C SER A 72 37.04 -12.17 73.22
N ARG A 73 38.15 -12.09 73.97
CA ARG A 73 39.54 -12.39 73.63
C ARG A 73 39.90 -13.87 73.80
N ARG A 74 41.09 -14.18 73.28
CA ARG A 74 42.04 -15.30 73.53
C ARG A 74 42.05 -16.29 72.35
N GLY A 75 43.19 -16.71 71.82
CA GLY A 75 44.58 -16.53 72.19
C GLY A 75 45.40 -17.42 71.25
N THR A 76 46.64 -17.03 71.03
CA THR A 76 47.71 -17.75 70.32
C THR A 76 47.77 -19.25 70.62
N ALA A 77 47.82 -20.07 69.56
CA ALA A 77 48.61 -21.29 69.51
C ALA A 77 48.82 -21.68 68.04
N ASN A 78 49.98 -21.31 67.49
CA ASN A 78 50.58 -22.07 66.41
C ASN A 78 50.94 -23.45 66.96
N THR A 79 50.49 -24.51 66.30
CA THR A 79 51.31 -25.59 65.74
C THR A 79 50.45 -26.82 65.47
N LEU A 80 50.92 -27.60 64.51
CA LEU A 80 50.68 -29.02 64.30
C LEU A 80 49.62 -29.44 63.26
N PHE A 81 50.19 -30.11 62.26
CA PHE A 81 49.62 -31.09 61.35
C PHE A 81 48.76 -30.58 60.19
N GLY A 82 49.42 -30.60 59.03
CA GLY A 82 48.78 -30.61 57.72
C GLY A 82 47.81 -31.78 57.58
N THR A 83 46.71 -31.49 56.87
CA THR A 83 45.85 -32.38 56.05
C THR A 83 44.47 -31.75 55.77
N GLY A 84 44.27 -30.42 55.90
CA GLY A 84 42.97 -29.79 55.63
C GLY A 84 42.73 -29.27 54.19
N ASN A 85 43.78 -29.02 53.42
CA ASN A 85 43.68 -28.12 52.24
C ASN A 85 43.22 -28.80 50.92
N ALA A 86 43.21 -30.14 50.87
CA ALA A 86 42.79 -30.88 49.67
C ALA A 86 41.26 -31.10 49.61
N MET A 87 40.59 -31.29 50.75
CA MET A 87 39.13 -31.45 50.81
C MET A 87 38.38 -30.14 50.53
N SER A 88 38.88 -29.00 51.01
CA SER A 88 38.29 -27.67 50.75
C SER A 88 38.38 -27.27 49.27
N LYS A 89 39.53 -27.50 48.61
CA LYS A 89 39.69 -27.27 47.16
C LYS A 89 38.82 -28.21 46.31
N LYS A 90 38.66 -29.49 46.70
CA LYS A 90 37.76 -30.44 46.03
C LYS A 90 36.28 -30.05 46.21
N ALA A 91 35.87 -29.61 47.40
CA ALA A 91 34.51 -29.13 47.66
C ALA A 91 34.19 -27.82 46.95
N ALA A 92 35.15 -26.89 46.85
CA ALA A 92 35.03 -25.66 46.06
C ALA A 92 34.97 -25.95 44.55
N ARG A 93 35.77 -26.90 44.05
CA ARG A 93 35.72 -27.37 42.65
C ARG A 93 34.39 -28.08 42.33
N ARG A 94 33.86 -28.90 43.24
CA ARG A 94 32.51 -29.49 43.11
C ARG A 94 31.43 -28.43 43.11
N ARG A 95 31.46 -27.45 44.03
CA ARG A 95 30.51 -26.31 44.04
C ARG A 95 30.61 -25.45 42.78
N ARG A 96 31.81 -25.24 42.22
CA ARG A 96 32.01 -24.50 40.96
C ARG A 96 31.53 -25.31 39.75
N MET A 97 31.71 -26.63 39.73
CA MET A 97 31.11 -27.52 38.73
C MET A 97 29.59 -27.58 38.85
N TRP A 98 29.05 -27.68 40.08
CA TRP A 98 27.61 -27.66 40.33
C TRP A 98 26.99 -26.33 39.93
N ARG A 99 27.63 -25.18 40.23
CA ARG A 99 27.19 -23.86 39.74
C ARG A 99 27.28 -23.75 38.22
N LYS A 100 28.34 -24.28 37.58
CA LYS A 100 28.43 -24.34 36.11
C LYS A 100 27.35 -25.26 35.51
N CYS A 101 27.01 -26.36 36.17
CA CYS A 101 25.97 -27.29 35.76
C CYS A 101 24.57 -26.68 35.95
N MET A 102 24.28 -26.07 37.11
CA MET A 102 23.05 -25.31 37.37
C MET A 102 22.90 -24.13 36.40
N MET A 103 23.98 -23.38 36.10
CA MET A 103 23.95 -22.31 35.10
C MET A 103 23.65 -22.86 33.70
N ARG A 104 24.21 -24.03 33.34
CA ARG A 104 23.86 -24.76 32.11
C ARG A 104 22.45 -25.34 32.11
N MET A 105 21.83 -25.55 33.26
CA MET A 105 20.42 -25.97 33.39
C MET A 105 19.44 -24.79 33.36
N ASN A 106 19.90 -23.54 33.54
CA ASN A 106 19.04 -22.37 33.52
C ASN A 106 18.76 -21.91 32.07
N PRO A 107 17.50 -21.89 31.60
CA PRO A 107 17.16 -21.49 30.22
C PRO A 107 17.67 -20.09 29.85
N ARG A 108 17.74 -19.18 30.83
CA ARG A 108 18.23 -17.81 30.64
C ARG A 108 19.71 -17.74 30.24
N TYR A 109 20.54 -18.68 30.71
CA TYR A 109 21.96 -18.73 30.35
C TYR A 109 22.16 -19.09 28.89
N TRP A 110 21.43 -20.10 28.39
CA TRP A 110 21.50 -20.49 26.99
C TRP A 110 20.95 -19.40 26.07
N ILE A 111 19.86 -18.72 26.43
CA ILE A 111 19.36 -17.56 25.66
C ILE A 111 20.44 -16.47 25.55
N HIS A 112 21.16 -16.17 26.64
CA HIS A 112 22.24 -15.17 26.61
C HIS A 112 23.45 -15.60 25.75
N VAL A 113 23.89 -16.85 25.87
CA VAL A 113 24.95 -17.42 25.01
C VAL A 113 24.53 -17.42 23.54
N ALA A 114 23.27 -17.77 23.29
CA ALA A 114 22.68 -17.87 21.97
C ALA A 114 22.49 -16.48 21.34
N ASN A 115 22.13 -15.44 22.12
CA ASN A 115 22.08 -14.04 21.68
C ASN A 115 23.47 -13.46 21.39
N LYS A 116 24.51 -13.93 22.09
CA LYS A 116 25.90 -13.50 21.84
C LYS A 116 26.50 -14.14 20.58
N LYS A 117 26.09 -15.36 20.23
CA LYS A 117 26.67 -16.13 19.11
C LYS A 117 25.89 -16.08 17.81
N LEU A 118 24.57 -15.88 17.85
CA LEU A 118 23.71 -15.88 16.67
C LEU A 118 22.93 -14.56 16.60
N PRO A 119 22.97 -13.86 15.46
CA PRO A 119 22.24 -12.61 15.28
C PRO A 119 20.73 -12.87 15.21
N ILE A 120 19.96 -11.90 15.69
CA ILE A 120 18.50 -11.90 15.59
C ILE A 120 18.11 -11.34 14.23
N VAL A 121 17.27 -12.09 13.52
CA VAL A 121 16.93 -11.79 12.13
C VAL A 121 15.75 -10.83 12.09
N HIS A 122 15.88 -9.80 11.26
CA HIS A 122 14.80 -8.88 10.99
C HIS A 122 13.74 -9.55 10.08
N PRO A 123 12.45 -9.49 10.41
CA PRO A 123 11.39 -10.17 9.65
C PRO A 123 11.30 -9.71 8.20
N ASN A 124 11.57 -8.42 7.93
CA ASN A 124 11.55 -7.85 6.57
C ASN A 124 12.91 -7.91 5.85
N SER A 125 13.88 -8.67 6.38
CA SER A 125 15.16 -8.84 5.68
C SER A 125 14.97 -9.64 4.38
N PRO A 126 15.58 -9.26 3.25
CA PRO A 126 15.41 -9.97 1.97
C PRO A 126 15.80 -11.45 2.08
N LYS A 127 16.81 -11.79 2.90
CA LYS A 127 17.20 -13.18 3.16
C LYS A 127 16.12 -13.97 3.89
N ARG A 128 15.47 -13.36 4.88
CA ARG A 128 14.37 -14.00 5.63
C ARG A 128 13.15 -14.19 4.73
N VAL A 129 12.81 -13.17 3.95
CA VAL A 129 11.70 -13.23 2.99
C VAL A 129 11.95 -14.32 1.95
N GLY A 130 13.16 -14.40 1.37
CA GLY A 130 13.52 -15.47 0.43
C GLY A 130 13.44 -16.87 1.04
N TRP A 131 13.89 -17.04 2.29
CA TRP A 131 13.73 -18.30 3.02
C TRP A 131 12.25 -18.66 3.24
N ASP A 132 11.42 -17.69 3.63
CA ASP A 132 9.98 -17.90 3.81
C ASP A 132 9.29 -18.34 2.51
N PHE A 133 9.67 -17.77 1.36
CA PHE A 133 9.19 -18.21 0.05
C PHE A 133 9.66 -19.62 -0.32
N PHE A 134 10.90 -19.97 0.00
CA PHE A 134 11.42 -21.31 -0.23
C PHE A 134 10.68 -22.35 0.61
N ILE A 135 10.51 -22.09 1.92
CA ILE A 135 9.72 -22.93 2.82
C ILE A 135 8.27 -23.04 2.34
N LEU A 136 7.67 -21.93 1.90
CA LEU A 136 6.33 -21.92 1.32
C LEU A 136 6.21 -22.87 0.12
N ALA A 137 7.17 -22.83 -0.81
CA ALA A 137 7.17 -23.74 -1.96
C ALA A 137 7.22 -25.22 -1.52
N LEU A 138 7.99 -25.55 -0.48
CA LEU A 138 8.02 -26.90 0.10
C LEU A 138 6.70 -27.26 0.81
N VAL A 139 6.01 -26.30 1.42
CA VAL A 139 4.67 -26.52 1.99
C VAL A 139 3.66 -26.81 0.89
N LEU A 140 3.66 -26.03 -0.20
CA LEU A 140 2.78 -26.26 -1.35
C LEU A 140 3.04 -27.59 -2.03
N TYR A 141 4.32 -27.97 -2.18
CA TYR A 141 4.70 -29.29 -2.67
C TYR A 141 4.10 -30.42 -1.83
N ASN A 142 4.23 -30.35 -0.49
CA ASN A 142 3.62 -31.33 0.41
C ASN A 142 2.09 -31.30 0.39
N ALA A 143 1.49 -30.12 0.21
CA ALA A 143 0.04 -29.95 0.12
C ALA A 143 -0.57 -30.68 -1.10
N VAL A 144 0.22 -30.88 -2.15
CA VAL A 144 -0.18 -31.65 -3.33
C VAL A 144 0.22 -33.12 -3.18
N LEU A 145 1.47 -33.39 -2.78
CA LEU A 145 2.03 -34.74 -2.73
C LEU A 145 1.37 -35.64 -1.68
N VAL A 146 1.20 -35.14 -0.44
CA VAL A 146 0.74 -35.98 0.68
C VAL A 146 -0.68 -36.50 0.44
N PRO A 147 -1.69 -35.68 0.07
CA PRO A 147 -3.02 -36.19 -0.23
C PRO A 147 -3.03 -37.16 -1.41
N TYR A 148 -2.22 -36.90 -2.45
CA TYR A 148 -2.10 -37.79 -3.60
C TYR A 148 -1.57 -39.17 -3.20
N GLN A 149 -0.50 -39.23 -2.40
CA GLN A 149 0.07 -40.50 -1.92
C GLN A 149 -0.89 -41.28 -1.01
N VAL A 150 -1.64 -40.58 -0.16
CA VAL A 150 -2.63 -41.21 0.71
C VAL A 150 -3.81 -41.74 -0.10
N GLY A 151 -4.40 -40.92 -0.99
CA GLY A 151 -5.58 -41.29 -1.77
C GLY A 151 -5.30 -42.36 -2.82
N PHE A 152 -4.22 -42.23 -3.58
CA PHE A 152 -3.87 -43.17 -4.65
C PHE A 152 -2.98 -44.32 -4.17
N SER A 153 -2.63 -44.38 -2.89
CA SER A 153 -1.80 -45.44 -2.26
C SER A 153 -0.53 -45.77 -3.05
N THR A 154 0.06 -44.77 -3.72
CA THR A 154 1.26 -44.97 -4.52
C THR A 154 2.46 -45.20 -3.59
N PRO A 155 3.15 -46.35 -3.66
CA PRO A 155 4.34 -46.56 -2.85
C PRO A 155 5.39 -45.54 -3.26
N ALA A 156 6.04 -44.92 -2.27
CA ALA A 156 7.12 -43.99 -2.50
C ALA A 156 8.22 -44.68 -3.32
N ARG A 157 8.54 -44.14 -4.50
CA ARG A 157 9.65 -44.63 -5.32
C ARG A 157 10.96 -44.39 -4.57
N HIS A 158 12.01 -45.16 -4.86
CA HIS A 158 13.33 -45.04 -4.22
C HIS A 158 13.92 -43.61 -4.20
N ILE A 159 13.47 -42.72 -5.11
CA ILE A 159 13.90 -41.33 -5.21
C ILE A 159 13.11 -40.39 -4.28
N THR A 160 11.84 -40.69 -3.96
CA THR A 160 10.98 -39.80 -3.16
C THR A 160 11.23 -39.90 -1.65
N GLU A 161 11.69 -41.05 -1.17
CA GLU A 161 12.04 -41.27 0.25
C GLU A 161 13.18 -40.35 0.76
N PRO A 162 14.39 -40.32 0.15
CA PRO A 162 15.47 -39.44 0.62
C PRO A 162 15.10 -37.95 0.51
N LEU A 163 14.30 -37.60 -0.49
CA LEU A 163 13.80 -36.24 -0.68
C LEU A 163 12.86 -35.82 0.46
N ASN A 164 11.95 -36.70 0.89
CA ASN A 164 11.06 -36.44 2.02
C ASN A 164 11.82 -36.18 3.33
N TYR A 165 12.87 -36.97 3.61
CA TYR A 165 13.74 -36.72 4.79
C TYR A 165 14.48 -35.39 4.70
N GLY A 166 14.95 -35.01 3.51
CA GLY A 166 15.57 -33.70 3.27
C GLY A 166 14.60 -32.55 3.54
N ILE A 167 13.36 -32.68 3.07
CA ILE A 167 12.29 -31.71 3.31
C ILE A 167 11.96 -31.60 4.82
N ASP A 168 11.83 -32.72 5.53
CA ASP A 168 11.56 -32.73 6.97
C ASP A 168 12.71 -32.08 7.78
N ALA A 169 13.96 -32.30 7.37
CA ALA A 169 15.13 -31.63 7.94
C ALA A 169 15.12 -30.11 7.71
N LEU A 170 14.69 -29.64 6.53
CA LEU A 170 14.53 -28.21 6.23
C LEU A 170 13.43 -27.57 7.09
N PHE A 171 12.33 -28.26 7.36
CA PHE A 171 11.30 -27.77 8.29
C PHE A 171 11.79 -27.72 9.74
N ALA A 172 12.59 -28.69 10.18
CA ALA A 172 13.24 -28.65 11.49
C ALA A 172 14.22 -27.45 11.60
N MET A 173 14.96 -27.16 10.52
CA MET A 173 15.81 -25.98 10.44
C MET A 173 14.99 -24.68 10.51
N ASP A 174 13.84 -24.63 9.85
CA ASP A 174 12.94 -23.49 9.89
C ASP A 174 12.42 -23.20 11.32
N ILE A 175 12.09 -24.24 12.10
CA ILE A 175 11.72 -24.07 13.51
C ILE A 175 12.84 -23.35 14.27
N CYS A 176 14.09 -23.77 14.11
CA CYS A 176 15.25 -23.12 14.72
C CYS A 176 15.40 -21.65 14.27
N TYR A 177 15.10 -21.36 13.00
CA TYR A 177 15.15 -20.02 12.44
C TYR A 177 14.02 -19.11 12.97
N ASN A 178 12.84 -19.67 13.21
CA ASN A 178 11.69 -18.96 13.81
C ASN A 178 11.96 -18.53 15.26
N PHE A 179 12.66 -19.34 16.05
CA PHE A 179 13.10 -18.94 17.39
C PHE A 179 14.00 -17.70 17.41
N ARG A 180 14.59 -17.32 16.27
CA ARG A 180 15.51 -16.17 16.11
C ARG A 180 15.00 -15.06 15.22
N THR A 181 13.73 -15.11 14.85
CA THR A 181 13.10 -14.07 14.04
C THR A 181 12.38 -13.08 14.94
N ALA A 182 12.71 -11.79 14.81
CA ALA A 182 12.04 -10.73 15.56
C ALA A 182 10.58 -10.57 15.11
N TYR A 183 9.71 -10.12 16.02
CA TYR A 183 8.30 -9.87 15.75
C TYR A 183 7.92 -8.43 16.12
N PHE A 184 6.84 -7.93 15.53
CA PHE A 184 6.25 -6.63 15.88
C PHE A 184 5.20 -6.84 16.98
N ASP A 185 5.30 -6.07 18.05
CA ASP A 185 4.30 -6.07 19.10
C ASP A 185 3.03 -5.30 18.65
N ASN A 186 1.94 -5.38 19.42
CA ASN A 186 0.70 -4.65 19.15
C ASN A 186 0.90 -3.11 19.10
N THR A 187 1.96 -2.61 19.71
CA THR A 187 2.41 -1.21 19.66
C THR A 187 3.23 -0.87 18.40
N ALA A 188 3.31 -1.78 17.43
CA ALA A 188 4.13 -1.70 16.22
C ALA A 188 5.65 -1.54 16.47
N THR A 189 6.11 -1.76 17.71
CA THR A 189 7.54 -1.74 18.03
C THR A 189 8.19 -3.09 17.75
N LEU A 190 9.37 -3.08 17.13
CA LEU A 190 10.13 -4.29 16.82
C LEU A 190 10.78 -4.87 18.09
N VAL A 191 10.33 -6.04 18.54
CA VAL A 191 10.89 -6.73 19.69
C VAL A 191 12.05 -7.63 19.24
N ARG A 192 13.26 -7.28 19.68
CA ARG A 192 14.50 -8.04 19.41
C ARG A 192 14.99 -8.84 20.61
N ASP A 193 14.23 -8.97 21.69
CA ASP A 193 14.65 -9.76 22.85
C ASP A 193 14.41 -11.25 22.60
N GLY A 194 15.48 -12.04 22.51
CA GLY A 194 15.43 -13.49 22.27
C GLY A 194 14.58 -14.26 23.30
N GLY A 195 14.51 -13.80 24.55
CA GLY A 195 13.66 -14.43 25.57
C GLY A 195 12.18 -14.21 25.31
N LYS A 196 11.81 -13.00 24.90
CA LYS A 196 10.42 -12.65 24.52
C LYS A 196 10.01 -13.35 23.23
N ILE A 197 10.89 -13.39 22.24
CA ILE A 197 10.66 -14.10 20.96
C ILE A 197 10.38 -15.58 21.21
N ALA A 198 11.23 -16.26 21.99
CA ALA A 198 11.04 -17.69 22.27
C ALA A 198 9.73 -17.97 23.01
N ARG A 199 9.38 -17.17 24.03
CA ARG A 199 8.11 -17.32 24.76
C ARG A 199 6.91 -17.11 23.84
N HIS A 200 6.94 -16.08 23.00
CA HIS A 200 5.86 -15.79 22.07
C HIS A 200 5.68 -16.93 21.06
N TYR A 201 6.77 -17.45 20.48
CA TYR A 201 6.71 -18.55 19.52
C TYR A 201 6.26 -19.89 20.14
N LEU A 202 6.71 -20.20 21.37
CA LEU A 202 6.33 -21.43 22.09
C LEU A 202 4.82 -21.54 22.35
N VAL A 203 4.16 -20.41 22.62
CA VAL A 203 2.72 -20.37 22.92
C VAL A 203 1.88 -20.34 21.65
N THR A 204 2.36 -19.70 20.59
CA THR A 204 1.55 -19.43 19.39
C THR A 204 1.64 -20.54 18.35
N TRP A 205 2.82 -20.81 17.80
CA TRP A 205 2.99 -21.61 16.58
C TRP A 205 3.84 -22.86 16.76
N PHE A 206 4.68 -22.91 17.79
CA PHE A 206 5.58 -24.04 18.02
C PHE A 206 4.87 -25.41 18.12
N PRO A 207 3.71 -25.58 18.80
CA PRO A 207 3.07 -26.90 18.89
C PRO A 207 2.64 -27.42 17.52
N ILE A 208 2.10 -26.55 16.67
CA ILE A 208 1.68 -26.87 15.30
C ILE A 208 2.90 -27.24 14.46
N ASP A 209 3.95 -26.41 14.52
CA ASP A 209 5.18 -26.63 13.76
C ASP A 209 5.90 -27.90 14.21
N LEU A 210 5.88 -28.24 15.52
CA LEU A 210 6.48 -29.46 16.06
C LEU A 210 5.77 -30.72 15.54
N VAL A 211 4.44 -30.80 15.72
CA VAL A 211 3.65 -31.97 15.27
C VAL A 211 3.80 -32.16 13.76
N ALA A 212 3.80 -31.06 13.01
CA ALA A 212 3.96 -31.07 11.57
C ALA A 212 5.33 -31.56 11.08
N THR A 213 6.40 -31.49 11.89
CA THR A 213 7.77 -31.86 11.51
C THR A 213 8.14 -33.29 11.90
N ILE A 214 7.32 -33.99 12.70
CA ILE A 214 7.58 -35.39 13.07
C ILE A 214 7.52 -36.29 11.81
N PRO A 215 8.57 -37.12 11.56
CA PRO A 215 8.61 -38.02 10.41
C PRO A 215 7.72 -39.24 10.68
N PHE A 216 6.40 -39.11 10.54
CA PHE A 216 5.47 -40.22 10.79
C PHE A 216 5.64 -41.41 9.84
N GLU A 217 6.27 -41.23 8.68
CA GLU A 217 6.52 -42.30 7.70
C GLU A 217 7.46 -43.38 8.22
N THR A 218 8.52 -43.02 8.95
CA THR A 218 9.44 -44.01 9.53
C THR A 218 8.79 -44.80 10.65
N ILE A 219 7.93 -44.13 11.41
CA ILE A 219 7.11 -44.76 12.45
C ILE A 219 6.19 -45.79 11.77
N VAL A 220 5.44 -45.38 10.74
CA VAL A 220 4.56 -46.29 9.98
C VAL A 220 5.34 -47.47 9.40
N LEU A 221 6.47 -47.24 8.74
CA LEU A 221 7.28 -48.30 8.14
C LEU A 221 7.83 -49.28 9.18
N ALA A 222 8.23 -48.79 10.35
CA ALA A 222 8.70 -49.63 11.46
C ALA A 222 7.60 -50.52 12.06
N PHE A 223 6.33 -50.10 11.96
CA PHE A 223 5.17 -50.86 12.45
C PHE A 223 4.39 -51.58 11.33
N ALA A 224 4.80 -51.45 10.06
CA ALA A 224 4.06 -51.97 8.91
C ALA A 224 4.18 -53.49 8.70
N SER A 225 5.15 -54.16 9.32
CA SER A 225 5.38 -55.59 9.12
C SER A 225 4.25 -56.44 9.72
N GLY A 226 3.44 -57.08 8.86
CA GLY A 226 2.42 -58.06 9.26
C GLY A 226 0.97 -57.58 9.27
N LEU A 227 0.68 -56.38 8.76
CA LEU A 227 -0.66 -55.78 8.76
C LEU A 227 -1.45 -56.03 7.46
N SER A 228 -2.79 -56.03 7.55
CA SER A 228 -3.69 -56.18 6.40
C SER A 228 -3.69 -54.93 5.49
N SER A 229 -4.19 -55.06 4.25
CA SER A 229 -4.31 -53.93 3.30
C SER A 229 -5.11 -52.75 3.85
N THR A 230 -6.19 -53.01 4.61
CA THR A 230 -6.99 -51.96 5.27
C THR A 230 -6.23 -51.28 6.41
N GLN A 231 -5.46 -52.03 7.18
CA GLN A 231 -4.61 -51.50 8.25
C GLN A 231 -3.45 -50.67 7.68
N LEU A 232 -2.89 -51.05 6.53
CA LEU A 232 -1.87 -50.27 5.81
C LEU A 232 -2.45 -48.94 5.28
N THR A 233 -3.69 -48.93 4.78
CA THR A 233 -4.37 -47.70 4.39
C THR A 233 -4.63 -46.79 5.59
N ALA A 234 -5.09 -47.36 6.72
CA ALA A 234 -5.28 -46.62 7.98
C ALA A 234 -3.97 -46.05 8.53
N LEU A 235 -2.86 -46.78 8.43
CA LEU A 235 -1.54 -46.27 8.80
C LEU A 235 -1.05 -45.18 7.85
N SER A 236 -1.42 -45.22 6.58
CA SER A 236 -1.06 -44.16 5.63
C SER A 236 -1.72 -42.82 5.99
N LEU A 237 -2.85 -42.82 6.72
CA LEU A 237 -3.47 -41.61 7.28
C LEU A 237 -2.60 -40.92 8.34
N LEU A 238 -1.63 -41.61 8.96
CA LEU A 238 -0.69 -40.99 9.90
C LEU A 238 0.25 -39.99 9.20
N ARG A 239 0.26 -39.91 7.87
CA ARG A 239 0.95 -38.87 7.09
C ARG A 239 0.21 -37.52 7.11
N THR A 240 -1.08 -37.51 7.40
CA THR A 240 -1.94 -36.31 7.37
C THR A 240 -1.55 -35.17 8.32
N PRO A 241 -0.90 -35.37 9.48
CA PRO A 241 -0.41 -34.27 10.32
C PRO A 241 0.60 -33.36 9.60
N ARG A 242 1.26 -33.83 8.52
CA ARG A 242 2.10 -32.97 7.67
C ARG A 242 1.29 -31.84 7.00
N LEU A 243 -0.03 -31.99 6.85
CA LEU A 243 -0.90 -30.93 6.34
C LEU A 243 -1.09 -29.78 7.33
N LEU A 244 -0.77 -29.96 8.61
CA LEU A 244 -0.74 -28.85 9.58
C LEU A 244 0.28 -27.76 9.16
N ARG A 245 1.26 -28.10 8.32
CA ARG A 245 2.17 -27.13 7.68
C ARG A 245 1.42 -26.08 6.85
N LEU A 246 0.23 -26.39 6.34
CA LEU A 246 -0.59 -25.42 5.59
C LEU A 246 -1.04 -24.25 6.47
N ALA A 247 -1.09 -24.39 7.79
CA ALA A 247 -1.34 -23.25 8.68
C ALA A 247 -0.30 -22.14 8.51
N ARG A 248 0.88 -22.44 7.96
CA ARG A 248 1.91 -21.45 7.57
C ARG A 248 1.50 -20.59 6.39
N LEU A 249 0.65 -21.10 5.49
CA LEU A 249 0.08 -20.30 4.38
C LEU A 249 -0.70 -19.11 4.92
N LEU A 250 -1.39 -19.26 6.06
CA LEU A 250 -2.13 -18.17 6.70
C LEU A 250 -1.20 -17.01 7.08
N ARG A 251 -0.07 -17.33 7.76
CA ARG A 251 0.97 -16.34 8.12
C ARG A 251 1.55 -15.61 6.90
N PHE A 252 1.71 -16.34 5.80
CA PHE A 252 2.23 -15.78 4.56
C PHE A 252 1.19 -14.92 3.84
N PHE A 253 -0.07 -15.35 3.79
CA PHE A 253 -1.17 -14.60 3.21
C PHE A 253 -1.46 -13.30 3.97
N ASP A 254 -1.27 -13.28 5.28
CA ASP A 254 -1.33 -12.07 6.12
C ASP A 254 -0.22 -11.07 5.78
N ARG A 255 0.96 -11.57 5.39
CA ARG A 255 2.07 -10.71 4.95
C ARG A 255 1.85 -10.19 3.54
N MET A 256 1.23 -10.98 2.66
CA MET A 256 0.80 -10.56 1.34
C MET A 256 -0.51 -9.77 1.40
N ARG A 257 -0.49 -8.61 2.07
CA ARG A 257 -1.48 -7.53 1.90
C ARG A 257 -1.19 -6.83 0.56
N GLY A 258 -1.51 -7.53 -0.52
CA GLY A 258 -1.37 -7.04 -1.89
C GLY A 258 -2.67 -6.46 -2.45
N ALA A 259 -2.56 -5.83 -3.62
CA ALA A 259 -3.69 -5.32 -4.40
C ALA A 259 -4.84 -6.33 -4.56
N ASN A 260 -6.05 -5.86 -4.86
CA ASN A 260 -7.24 -6.70 -5.06
C ASN A 260 -6.99 -7.89 -6.02
N PHE A 261 -6.09 -7.71 -6.99
CA PHE A 261 -5.64 -8.78 -7.89
C PHE A 261 -4.94 -9.95 -7.19
N ILE A 262 -4.03 -9.68 -6.25
CA ILE A 262 -3.33 -10.73 -5.48
C ILE A 262 -4.33 -11.49 -4.60
N ARG A 263 -5.35 -10.81 -4.06
CA ARG A 263 -6.44 -11.46 -3.33
C ARG A 263 -7.18 -12.48 -4.22
N MET A 264 -7.50 -12.10 -5.45
CA MET A 264 -8.17 -12.98 -6.42
C MET A 264 -7.31 -14.19 -6.79
N LEU A 265 -6.01 -13.98 -7.08
CA LEU A 265 -5.10 -15.08 -7.42
C LEU A 265 -4.94 -16.09 -6.27
N LYS A 266 -4.86 -15.61 -5.02
CA LYS A 266 -4.85 -16.47 -3.82
C LYS A 266 -6.10 -17.35 -3.73
N LEU A 267 -7.28 -16.77 -4.00
CA LEU A 267 -8.55 -17.49 -3.95
C LEU A 267 -8.64 -18.57 -5.04
N LEU A 268 -8.23 -18.25 -6.27
CA LEU A 268 -8.20 -19.21 -7.38
C LEU A 268 -7.23 -20.37 -7.11
N PHE A 269 -6.03 -20.05 -6.59
CA PHE A 269 -5.06 -21.07 -6.18
C PHE A 269 -5.61 -21.99 -5.08
N PHE A 270 -6.28 -21.42 -4.08
CA PHE A 270 -6.87 -22.18 -2.99
C PHE A 270 -8.03 -23.07 -3.47
N MET A 271 -8.85 -22.60 -4.41
CA MET A 271 -9.91 -23.38 -5.04
C MET A 271 -9.35 -24.60 -5.79
N ALA A 272 -8.28 -24.41 -6.58
CA ALA A 272 -7.60 -25.51 -7.26
C ALA A 272 -7.01 -26.54 -6.28
N ALA A 273 -6.42 -26.09 -5.17
CA ALA A 273 -5.92 -26.98 -4.12
C ALA A 273 -7.03 -27.79 -3.43
N VAL A 274 -8.18 -27.16 -3.17
CA VAL A 274 -9.36 -27.84 -2.60
C VAL A 274 -9.91 -28.89 -3.58
N ALA A 275 -10.02 -28.57 -4.88
CA ALA A 275 -10.43 -29.54 -5.90
C ALA A 275 -9.49 -30.77 -5.94
N HIS A 276 -8.18 -30.54 -5.81
CA HIS A 276 -7.18 -31.60 -5.67
C HIS A 276 -7.43 -32.48 -4.44
N TRP A 277 -7.66 -31.88 -3.27
CA TRP A 277 -7.93 -32.64 -2.04
C TRP A 277 -9.25 -33.40 -2.09
N ILE A 278 -10.29 -32.82 -2.69
CA ILE A 278 -11.58 -33.51 -2.93
C ILE A 278 -11.34 -34.74 -3.81
N THR A 279 -10.55 -34.60 -4.89
CA THR A 279 -10.21 -35.73 -5.77
C THR A 279 -9.49 -36.84 -5.03
N CYS A 280 -8.47 -36.50 -4.23
CA CYS A 280 -7.73 -37.48 -3.43
C CYS A 280 -8.62 -38.17 -2.38
N LEU A 281 -9.50 -37.41 -1.73
CA LEU A 281 -10.44 -37.94 -0.73
C LEU A 281 -11.50 -38.83 -1.38
N TRP A 282 -12.04 -38.44 -2.53
CA TRP A 282 -13.04 -39.22 -3.28
C TRP A 282 -12.45 -40.54 -3.77
N HIS A 283 -11.21 -40.52 -4.28
CA HIS A 283 -10.52 -41.75 -4.68
C HIS A 283 -10.12 -42.62 -3.48
N LEU A 284 -9.76 -42.03 -2.34
CA LEU A 284 -9.55 -42.77 -1.09
C LEU A 284 -10.85 -43.48 -0.64
N LEU A 285 -11.98 -42.78 -0.73
CA LEU A 285 -13.29 -43.32 -0.39
C LEU A 285 -13.65 -44.51 -1.28
N TYR A 286 -13.43 -44.37 -2.59
CA TYR A 286 -13.53 -45.45 -3.56
C TYR A 286 -12.68 -46.66 -3.12
N LYS A 287 -11.38 -46.50 -2.86
CA LYS A 287 -10.52 -47.63 -2.47
C LYS A 287 -10.90 -48.32 -1.15
N VAL A 288 -11.42 -47.57 -0.17
CA VAL A 288 -11.77 -48.11 1.15
C VAL A 288 -13.11 -48.85 1.11
N LEU A 289 -14.05 -48.38 0.31
CA LEU A 289 -15.43 -48.90 0.25
C LEU A 289 -15.70 -49.82 -0.95
N ASP A 290 -14.88 -49.81 -2.00
CA ASP A 290 -14.93 -50.75 -3.14
C ASP A 290 -14.42 -52.16 -2.77
N GLN A 291 -14.79 -52.65 -1.57
CA GLN A 291 -14.48 -54.02 -1.14
C GLN A 291 -15.41 -55.05 -1.78
N ASP A 292 -16.64 -54.64 -2.11
CA ASP A 292 -17.64 -55.43 -2.82
C ASP A 292 -17.81 -54.87 -4.24
N LYS A 293 -17.30 -55.58 -5.25
CA LYS A 293 -17.31 -55.22 -6.69
C LYS A 293 -18.72 -55.05 -7.32
N ASN A 294 -19.77 -54.97 -6.52
CA ASN A 294 -21.17 -54.95 -6.95
C ASN A 294 -21.75 -53.54 -7.04
N GLU A 295 -21.12 -52.52 -6.44
CA GLU A 295 -21.59 -51.13 -6.52
C GLU A 295 -20.79 -50.35 -7.59
N PRO A 296 -21.46 -49.74 -8.58
CA PRO A 296 -20.76 -48.92 -9.57
C PRO A 296 -20.35 -47.57 -8.96
N TRP A 297 -19.09 -47.19 -9.17
CA TRP A 297 -18.53 -45.89 -8.80
C TRP A 297 -18.20 -45.08 -10.05
N SER A 298 -18.23 -43.75 -9.96
CA SER A 298 -17.89 -42.87 -11.09
C SER A 298 -16.48 -43.11 -11.66
N PHE A 299 -15.55 -43.64 -10.85
CA PHE A 299 -14.20 -44.00 -11.30
C PHE A 299 -14.16 -45.27 -12.19
N ASN A 300 -15.18 -46.13 -12.14
CA ASN A 300 -15.24 -47.37 -12.93
C ASN A 300 -15.42 -47.09 -14.43
N GLN A 301 -15.97 -45.91 -14.78
CA GLN A 301 -16.16 -45.48 -16.17
C GLN A 301 -14.85 -45.20 -16.91
N VAL A 302 -13.74 -44.97 -16.19
CA VAL A 302 -12.41 -44.70 -16.79
C VAL A 302 -11.70 -45.98 -17.25
N GLY A 303 -12.26 -47.15 -16.98
CA GLY A 303 -11.71 -48.46 -17.37
C GLY A 303 -10.50 -48.88 -16.52
N ASN A 304 -10.50 -50.14 -16.07
CA ASN A 304 -9.50 -50.68 -15.12
C ASN A 304 -8.04 -50.69 -15.61
N ASN A 305 -7.80 -50.57 -16.92
CA ASN A 305 -6.45 -50.57 -17.52
C ASN A 305 -5.94 -49.16 -17.85
N SER A 306 -6.65 -48.11 -17.42
CA SER A 306 -6.19 -46.74 -17.60
C SER A 306 -4.99 -46.43 -16.69
N ALA A 307 -4.11 -45.54 -17.14
CA ALA A 307 -3.00 -45.08 -16.32
C ALA A 307 -3.55 -44.38 -15.06
N GLU A 308 -2.88 -44.54 -13.91
CA GLU A 308 -3.27 -43.88 -12.64
C GLU A 308 -3.44 -42.35 -12.80
N ILE A 309 -2.63 -41.75 -13.66
CA ILE A 309 -2.68 -40.32 -14.00
C ILE A 309 -4.02 -39.96 -14.69
N SER A 310 -4.54 -40.82 -15.56
CA SER A 310 -5.83 -40.59 -16.24
C SER A 310 -6.99 -40.60 -15.26
N VAL A 311 -6.98 -41.53 -14.29
CA VAL A 311 -7.97 -41.58 -13.20
C VAL A 311 -7.91 -40.31 -12.35
N PHE A 312 -6.71 -39.85 -12.01
CA PHE A 312 -6.52 -38.60 -11.28
C PHE A 312 -7.02 -37.38 -12.06
N LEU A 313 -6.66 -37.24 -13.34
CA LEU A 313 -7.07 -36.10 -14.16
C LEU A 313 -8.58 -36.04 -14.34
N ASN A 314 -9.24 -37.20 -14.56
CA ASN A 314 -10.69 -37.27 -14.64
C ASN A 314 -11.35 -36.88 -13.31
N GLY A 315 -10.87 -37.43 -12.19
CA GLY A 315 -11.36 -37.05 -10.87
C GLY A 315 -11.16 -35.58 -10.53
N TYR A 316 -10.03 -34.99 -10.97
CA TYR A 316 -9.72 -33.58 -10.78
C TYR A 316 -10.63 -32.66 -11.59
N LEU A 317 -10.86 -33.00 -12.86
CA LEU A 317 -11.82 -32.30 -13.72
C LEU A 317 -13.22 -32.35 -13.11
N ASN A 318 -13.68 -33.55 -12.71
CA ASN A 318 -15.01 -33.74 -12.14
C ASN A 318 -15.17 -33.02 -10.79
N SER A 319 -14.16 -33.06 -9.91
CA SER A 319 -14.18 -32.31 -8.65
C SER A 319 -14.27 -30.81 -8.87
N PHE A 320 -13.56 -30.29 -9.88
CA PHE A 320 -13.61 -28.86 -10.23
C PHE A 320 -14.97 -28.47 -10.82
N LEU A 321 -15.52 -29.28 -11.73
CA LEU A 321 -16.86 -29.09 -12.31
C LEU A 321 -17.95 -29.15 -11.23
N LEU A 322 -17.82 -30.08 -10.28
CA LEU A 322 -18.73 -30.21 -9.15
C LEU A 322 -18.68 -28.98 -8.23
N MET A 323 -17.49 -28.41 -8.01
CA MET A 323 -17.36 -27.16 -7.25
C MET A 323 -18.03 -25.96 -7.93
N ILE A 324 -18.17 -25.98 -9.25
CA ILE A 324 -18.89 -24.94 -10.01
C ILE A 324 -20.41 -25.20 -10.01
N GLY A 325 -20.85 -26.44 -9.76
CA GLY A 325 -22.26 -26.84 -9.71
C GLY A 325 -22.71 -27.73 -10.87
N ASN A 326 -21.78 -28.33 -11.61
CA ASN A 326 -22.12 -29.30 -12.65
C ASN A 326 -22.49 -30.66 -12.04
N ASP A 327 -23.43 -31.37 -12.67
CA ASP A 327 -23.79 -32.73 -12.28
C ASP A 327 -22.84 -33.76 -12.92
N ILE A 328 -22.42 -34.73 -12.12
CA ILE A 328 -21.56 -35.85 -12.53
C ILE A 328 -22.32 -37.19 -12.55
N GLY A 329 -23.57 -37.23 -12.09
CA GLY A 329 -24.41 -38.42 -12.09
C GLY A 329 -23.94 -39.54 -11.16
N PRO A 330 -23.83 -39.32 -9.83
CA PRO A 330 -23.35 -40.34 -8.90
C PRO A 330 -24.29 -41.57 -8.85
N GLU A 331 -23.70 -42.75 -9.03
CA GLU A 331 -24.45 -44.01 -9.14
C GLU A 331 -24.71 -44.66 -7.76
N ASN A 332 -23.81 -44.44 -6.79
CA ASN A 332 -23.89 -44.96 -5.43
C ASN A 332 -24.46 -43.93 -4.43
N ASP A 333 -25.22 -44.36 -3.42
CA ASP A 333 -25.73 -43.52 -2.35
C ASP A 333 -24.63 -42.88 -1.49
N VAL A 334 -23.52 -43.58 -1.25
CA VAL A 334 -22.37 -43.00 -0.54
C VAL A 334 -21.74 -41.88 -1.37
N GLU A 335 -21.60 -42.11 -2.68
CA GLU A 335 -21.08 -41.13 -3.62
C GLU A 335 -22.02 -39.92 -3.75
N ARG A 336 -23.34 -40.14 -3.74
CA ARG A 336 -24.36 -39.06 -3.73
C ARG A 336 -24.23 -38.16 -2.51
N VAL A 337 -24.07 -38.73 -1.31
CA VAL A 337 -23.90 -37.95 -0.07
C VAL A 337 -22.60 -37.13 -0.14
N PHE A 338 -21.49 -37.75 -0.58
CA PHE A 338 -20.23 -37.06 -0.77
C PHE A 338 -20.33 -35.90 -1.76
N CYS A 339 -20.90 -36.15 -2.95
CA CYS A 339 -21.05 -35.15 -4.00
C CYS A 339 -21.97 -34.01 -3.59
N THR A 340 -23.05 -34.31 -2.85
CA THR A 340 -23.94 -33.29 -2.27
C THR A 340 -23.18 -32.38 -1.31
N GLY A 341 -22.31 -32.94 -0.45
CA GLY A 341 -21.46 -32.15 0.44
C GLY A 341 -20.47 -31.25 -0.32
N VAL A 342 -19.83 -31.78 -1.37
CA VAL A 342 -18.92 -31.02 -2.23
C VAL A 342 -19.64 -29.91 -2.98
N LEU A 343 -20.86 -30.15 -3.47
CA LEU A 343 -21.70 -29.14 -4.13
C LEU A 343 -21.99 -27.96 -3.22
N VAL A 344 -22.33 -28.20 -1.95
CA VAL A 344 -22.56 -27.13 -0.96
C VAL A 344 -21.29 -26.30 -0.72
N ILE A 345 -20.15 -26.97 -0.53
CA ILE A 345 -18.85 -26.30 -0.35
C ILE A 345 -18.49 -25.50 -1.61
N GLY A 346 -18.70 -26.08 -2.79
CA GLY A 346 -18.49 -25.48 -4.10
C GLY A 346 -19.32 -24.20 -4.29
N ALA A 347 -20.62 -24.26 -4.00
CA ALA A 347 -21.52 -23.11 -4.07
C ALA A 347 -21.03 -21.94 -3.19
N CYS A 348 -20.55 -22.22 -1.96
CA CYS A 348 -19.95 -21.20 -1.11
C CYS A 348 -18.67 -20.61 -1.73
N PHE A 349 -17.77 -21.44 -2.27
CA PHE A 349 -16.56 -20.97 -2.94
C PHE A 349 -16.88 -20.09 -4.15
N TYR A 350 -17.80 -20.55 -5.00
CA TYR A 350 -18.23 -19.83 -6.19
C TYR A 350 -18.80 -18.45 -5.83
N ALA A 351 -19.65 -18.37 -4.80
CA ALA A 351 -20.16 -17.09 -4.30
C ALA A 351 -19.04 -16.14 -3.82
N ILE A 352 -18.02 -16.66 -3.13
CA ILE A 352 -16.86 -15.88 -2.67
C ILE A 352 -16.02 -15.39 -3.87
N VAL A 353 -15.84 -16.20 -4.90
CA VAL A 353 -15.11 -15.82 -6.14
C VAL A 353 -15.85 -14.70 -6.86
N VAL A 354 -17.14 -14.86 -7.11
CA VAL A 354 -17.98 -13.84 -7.77
C VAL A 354 -17.98 -12.54 -6.96
N GLY A 355 -18.13 -12.61 -5.64
CA GLY A 355 -18.09 -11.43 -4.77
C GLY A 355 -16.74 -10.67 -4.82
N ASN A 356 -15.62 -11.39 -4.81
CA ASN A 356 -14.30 -10.77 -4.94
C ASN A 356 -14.06 -10.18 -6.34
N MET A 357 -14.60 -10.81 -7.39
CA MET A 357 -14.54 -10.28 -8.76
C MET A 357 -15.30 -8.95 -8.86
N SER A 358 -16.50 -8.84 -8.29
CA SER A 358 -17.23 -7.57 -8.25
C SER A 358 -16.46 -6.48 -7.49
N LEU A 359 -15.82 -6.83 -6.37
CA LEU A 359 -14.95 -5.89 -5.63
C LEU A 359 -13.73 -5.46 -6.45
N LEU A 360 -13.13 -6.36 -7.23
CA LEU A 360 -12.02 -6.01 -8.11
C LEU A 360 -12.48 -4.98 -9.14
N VAL A 361 -13.57 -5.26 -9.86
CA VAL A 361 -14.13 -4.36 -10.88
C VAL A 361 -14.42 -2.97 -10.31
N ASN A 362 -15.05 -2.89 -9.15
CA ASN A 362 -15.35 -1.61 -8.48
C ASN A 362 -14.07 -0.84 -8.08
N ASN A 363 -12.99 -1.55 -7.79
CA ASN A 363 -11.72 -0.94 -7.36
C ASN A 363 -10.71 -0.73 -8.49
N LEU A 364 -10.99 -1.15 -9.73
CA LEU A 364 -10.06 -0.96 -10.87
C LEU A 364 -9.88 0.52 -11.22
N ASN A 365 -10.94 1.31 -11.11
CA ASN A 365 -10.86 2.76 -11.33
C ASN A 365 -11.63 3.52 -10.24
N PRO A 366 -11.01 3.75 -9.06
CA PRO A 366 -11.68 4.45 -7.96
C PRO A 366 -11.98 5.90 -8.29
N THR A 367 -11.13 6.57 -9.08
CA THR A 367 -11.32 7.97 -9.48
C THR A 367 -12.53 8.13 -10.40
N ALA A 368 -12.62 7.34 -11.47
CA ALA A 368 -13.76 7.38 -12.37
C ALA A 368 -15.05 6.92 -11.66
N SER A 369 -14.98 5.90 -10.81
CA SER A 369 -16.15 5.44 -10.03
C SER A 369 -16.67 6.53 -9.09
N ARG A 370 -15.77 7.28 -8.44
CA ARG A 370 -16.13 8.44 -7.60
C ARG A 370 -16.80 9.54 -8.40
N HIS A 371 -16.26 9.89 -9.58
CA HIS A 371 -16.85 10.92 -10.44
C HIS A 371 -18.21 10.51 -10.99
N LYS A 372 -18.36 9.25 -11.39
CA LYS A 372 -19.64 8.67 -11.81
C LYS A 372 -20.69 8.74 -10.68
N PHE A 373 -20.31 8.37 -9.47
CA PHE A 373 -21.21 8.47 -8.31
C PHE A 373 -21.65 9.93 -8.05
N LYS A 374 -20.72 10.89 -8.11
CA LYS A 374 -21.05 12.32 -7.99
C LYS A 374 -21.94 12.82 -9.12
N LYS A 375 -21.67 12.42 -10.36
CA LYS A 375 -22.50 12.72 -11.55
C LYS A 375 -23.95 12.32 -11.30
N ASP A 376 -24.16 11.09 -10.83
CA ASP A 376 -25.51 10.55 -10.59
C ASP A 376 -26.27 11.36 -9.53
N ILE A 377 -25.61 11.69 -8.39
CA ILE A 377 -26.23 12.52 -7.33
C ILE A 377 -26.57 13.92 -7.84
N VAL A 378 -25.63 14.58 -8.52
CA VAL A 378 -25.82 15.94 -9.01
C VAL A 378 -26.90 15.98 -10.07
N ASN A 379 -26.90 15.05 -11.04
CA ASN A 379 -27.93 14.98 -12.07
C ASN A 379 -29.33 14.75 -11.49
N ASN A 380 -29.45 13.89 -10.47
CA ASN A 380 -30.73 13.70 -9.78
C ASN A 380 -31.19 14.97 -9.07
N THR A 381 -30.27 15.70 -8.44
CA THR A 381 -30.55 16.98 -7.78
C THR A 381 -30.97 18.05 -8.79
N VAL A 382 -30.25 18.18 -9.90
CA VAL A 382 -30.54 19.13 -10.99
C VAL A 382 -31.91 18.85 -11.61
N ARG A 383 -32.27 17.56 -11.78
CA ARG A 383 -33.61 17.15 -12.22
C ARG A 383 -34.68 17.49 -11.21
N TYR A 384 -34.44 17.22 -9.92
CA TYR A 384 -35.37 17.54 -8.84
C TYR A 384 -35.66 19.04 -8.75
N LEU A 385 -34.63 19.87 -8.92
CA LEU A 385 -34.76 21.34 -8.94
C LEU A 385 -35.43 21.89 -10.21
N GLY A 386 -35.71 21.05 -11.21
CA GLY A 386 -36.34 21.48 -12.47
C GLY A 386 -35.42 22.37 -13.33
N ALA A 387 -34.10 22.18 -13.25
CA ALA A 387 -33.15 23.02 -13.98
C ALA A 387 -33.32 22.93 -15.51
N PRO A 388 -33.05 24.02 -16.26
CA PRO A 388 -33.12 24.01 -17.72
C PRO A 388 -32.23 22.93 -18.34
N LYS A 389 -32.71 22.30 -19.43
CA LYS A 389 -31.99 21.20 -20.12
C LYS A 389 -30.56 21.59 -20.54
N GLY A 390 -30.34 22.85 -20.91
CA GLY A 390 -29.01 23.36 -21.28
C GLY A 390 -28.01 23.31 -20.12
N LEU A 391 -28.43 23.75 -18.92
CA LEU A 391 -27.59 23.71 -17.71
C LEU A 391 -27.33 22.27 -17.28
N ALA A 392 -28.37 21.42 -17.30
CA ALA A 392 -28.23 20.00 -16.99
C ALA A 392 -27.22 19.30 -17.92
N LYS A 393 -27.28 19.57 -19.23
CA LYS A 393 -26.32 19.02 -20.20
C LYS A 393 -24.88 19.51 -19.94
N ARG A 394 -24.72 20.78 -19.54
CA ARG A 394 -23.39 21.33 -19.21
C ARG A 394 -22.78 20.64 -17.98
N ILE A 395 -23.57 20.47 -16.92
CA ILE A 395 -23.15 19.75 -15.70
C ILE A 395 -22.84 18.28 -16.00
N ASP A 396 -23.65 17.64 -16.85
CA ASP A 396 -23.44 16.25 -17.25
C ASP A 396 -22.11 16.05 -17.98
N GLY A 397 -21.78 16.96 -18.90
CA GLY A 397 -20.52 16.98 -19.64
C GLY A 397 -19.30 17.23 -18.75
N TYR A 398 -19.44 18.08 -17.72
CA TYR A 398 -18.36 18.33 -16.75
C TYR A 398 -17.93 17.05 -16.03
N TYR A 399 -18.90 16.30 -15.48
CA TYR A 399 -18.58 15.06 -14.79
C TYR A 399 -18.20 13.93 -15.75
N GLU A 400 -18.73 13.92 -16.97
CA GLU A 400 -18.31 12.98 -18.01
C GLU A 400 -16.83 13.15 -18.36
N TYR A 401 -16.38 14.39 -18.54
CA TYR A 401 -14.96 14.71 -18.73
C TYR A 401 -14.09 14.18 -17.60
N LEU A 402 -14.46 14.49 -16.34
CA LEU A 402 -13.69 14.03 -15.17
C LEU A 402 -13.62 12.49 -15.09
N THR A 403 -14.70 11.81 -15.46
CA THR A 403 -14.80 10.35 -15.44
C THR A 403 -13.96 9.72 -16.56
N MET A 404 -14.11 10.19 -17.80
CA MET A 404 -13.46 9.63 -18.99
C MET A 404 -11.93 9.72 -18.89
N TYR A 405 -11.41 10.84 -18.39
CA TYR A 405 -9.97 11.05 -18.26
C TYR A 405 -9.41 10.71 -16.88
N SER A 406 -10.22 10.11 -15.99
CA SER A 406 -9.84 9.81 -14.60
C SER A 406 -9.16 10.99 -13.91
N HIS A 407 -9.66 12.20 -14.18
CA HIS A 407 -9.03 13.44 -13.77
C HIS A 407 -9.08 13.56 -12.24
N PRO A 408 -8.04 14.01 -11.52
CA PRO A 408 -8.08 14.13 -10.06
C PRO A 408 -9.22 15.01 -9.56
N GLY A 409 -9.53 16.07 -10.34
CA GLY A 409 -10.53 17.07 -10.00
C GLY A 409 -10.15 17.90 -8.77
N PRO A 410 -11.00 18.87 -8.39
CA PRO A 410 -10.76 19.72 -7.21
C PRO A 410 -10.63 18.91 -5.91
N ASP A 411 -11.48 17.88 -5.73
CA ASP A 411 -11.44 17.04 -4.53
C ASP A 411 -10.18 16.20 -4.42
N GLY A 412 -9.66 15.70 -5.55
CA GLY A 412 -8.41 14.95 -5.58
C GLY A 412 -7.24 15.80 -5.09
N MET A 413 -7.19 17.06 -5.52
CA MET A 413 -6.20 18.01 -5.03
C MET A 413 -6.42 18.41 -3.57
N ALA A 414 -7.68 18.51 -3.12
CA ALA A 414 -7.97 18.76 -1.71
C ALA A 414 -7.47 17.65 -0.78
N LEU A 415 -7.45 16.38 -1.23
CA LEU A 415 -6.86 15.27 -0.48
C LEU A 415 -5.34 15.38 -0.30
N VAL A 416 -4.63 15.97 -1.27
CA VAL A 416 -3.19 16.25 -1.14
C VAL A 416 -2.94 17.23 0.02
N GLY A 417 -3.87 18.17 0.25
CA GLY A 417 -3.83 19.08 1.38
C GLY A 417 -3.98 18.42 2.76
N GLN A 418 -4.41 17.15 2.84
CA GLN A 418 -4.49 16.39 4.10
C GLN A 418 -3.16 15.73 4.48
N LEU A 419 -2.15 15.78 3.61
CA LEU A 419 -0.82 15.26 3.91
C LEU A 419 -0.14 16.10 5.01
N PRO A 420 0.84 15.52 5.74
CA PRO A 420 1.71 16.29 6.63
C PRO A 420 2.30 17.49 5.90
N SER A 421 2.43 18.62 6.60
CA SER A 421 2.79 19.91 6.01
C SER A 421 4.08 19.87 5.18
N SER A 422 5.11 19.15 5.62
CA SER A 422 6.36 18.99 4.87
C SER A 422 6.15 18.31 3.52
N MET A 423 5.40 17.19 3.48
CA MET A 423 5.12 16.48 2.23
C MET A 423 4.21 17.27 1.30
N HIS A 424 3.21 17.95 1.86
CA HIS A 424 2.33 18.83 1.07
C HIS A 424 3.13 19.98 0.46
N GLN A 425 4.03 20.60 1.23
CA GLN A 425 4.90 21.68 0.78
C GLN A 425 5.79 21.26 -0.39
N ASP A 426 6.39 20.07 -0.31
CA ASP A 426 7.25 19.54 -1.37
C ASP A 426 6.49 19.34 -2.68
N ILE A 427 5.29 18.73 -2.61
CA ILE A 427 4.44 18.50 -3.78
C ILE A 427 3.94 19.82 -4.37
N ALA A 428 3.39 20.72 -3.54
CA ALA A 428 2.87 22.00 -4.00
C ALA A 428 3.96 22.88 -4.63
N SER A 429 5.15 22.89 -4.04
CA SER A 429 6.31 23.60 -4.60
C SER A 429 6.73 23.01 -5.95
N TRP A 430 6.79 21.69 -6.08
CA TRP A 430 7.10 21.04 -7.36
C TRP A 430 6.06 21.34 -8.44
N MET A 431 4.77 21.42 -8.09
CA MET A 431 3.69 21.66 -9.05
C MET A 431 3.59 23.13 -9.51
N TYR A 432 3.72 24.08 -8.59
CA TYR A 432 3.26 25.45 -8.82
C TYR A 432 4.33 26.54 -8.71
N LYS A 433 5.50 26.25 -8.14
CA LYS A 433 6.52 27.29 -7.88
C LYS A 433 6.92 28.04 -9.15
N ASP A 434 7.17 27.32 -10.24
CA ASP A 434 7.58 27.92 -11.51
C ASP A 434 6.47 28.77 -12.15
N LEU A 435 5.20 28.45 -11.87
CA LEU A 435 4.06 29.24 -12.35
C LEU A 435 3.94 30.56 -11.58
N VAL A 436 4.10 30.52 -10.25
CA VAL A 436 4.03 31.71 -9.40
C VAL A 436 5.21 32.63 -9.65
N MET A 437 6.42 32.08 -9.81
CA MET A 437 7.64 32.87 -10.07
C MET A 437 7.63 33.62 -11.41
N LYS A 438 6.84 33.16 -12.39
CA LYS A 438 6.68 33.85 -13.68
C LYS A 438 5.83 35.11 -13.60
N VAL A 439 5.06 35.29 -12.52
CA VAL A 439 4.21 36.47 -12.35
C VAL A 439 5.09 37.63 -11.89
N PRO A 440 5.15 38.74 -12.64
CA PRO A 440 5.96 39.91 -12.25
C PRO A 440 5.61 40.46 -10.88
N LEU A 441 4.36 40.31 -10.45
CA LEU A 441 3.89 40.69 -9.11
C LEU A 441 4.69 40.03 -7.99
N PHE A 442 5.12 38.77 -8.17
CA PHE A 442 5.79 37.96 -7.14
C PHE A 442 7.30 37.79 -7.38
N ALA A 443 7.89 38.44 -8.39
CA ALA A 443 9.33 38.37 -8.61
C ALA A 443 10.13 38.84 -7.36
N ASP A 444 11.33 38.33 -7.12
CA ASP A 444 12.18 38.75 -5.98
C ASP A 444 11.54 38.71 -4.59
N CYS A 445 10.40 38.03 -4.43
CA CYS A 445 9.81 37.73 -3.14
C CYS A 445 10.58 36.58 -2.50
N GLU A 446 10.52 36.47 -1.18
CA GLU A 446 11.19 35.41 -0.45
C GLU A 446 10.67 34.03 -0.87
N GLY A 447 11.56 33.03 -0.90
CA GLY A 447 11.17 31.66 -1.25
C GLY A 447 10.11 31.10 -0.31
N ALA A 448 10.17 31.42 0.99
CA ALA A 448 9.18 31.00 1.98
C ALA A 448 7.79 31.60 1.71
N PHE A 449 7.72 32.86 1.28
CA PHE A 449 6.48 33.51 0.87
C PHE A 449 5.87 32.81 -0.35
N ILE A 450 6.67 32.53 -1.39
CA ILE A 450 6.21 31.79 -2.57
C ILE A 450 5.69 30.41 -2.19
N THR A 451 6.40 29.71 -1.31
CA THR A 451 5.97 28.40 -0.83
C THR A 451 4.63 28.46 -0.07
N GLN A 452 4.41 29.51 0.71
CA GLN A 452 3.14 29.74 1.40
C GLN A 452 1.98 30.05 0.44
N LEU A 453 2.25 30.71 -0.69
CA LEU A 453 1.24 30.95 -1.73
C LEU A 453 0.88 29.66 -2.47
N VAL A 454 1.87 28.87 -2.91
CA VAL A 454 1.61 27.64 -3.68
C VAL A 454 0.80 26.60 -2.91
N MET A 455 0.98 26.54 -1.58
CA MET A 455 0.20 25.65 -0.71
C MET A 455 -1.28 26.02 -0.59
N ARG A 456 -1.65 27.25 -0.96
CA ARG A 456 -3.04 27.76 -0.89
C ARG A 456 -3.75 27.74 -2.25
N LEU A 457 -3.06 27.32 -3.32
CA LEU A 457 -3.65 27.24 -4.66
C LEU A 457 -4.73 26.16 -4.73
N LYS A 458 -5.85 26.48 -5.38
CA LYS A 458 -6.98 25.57 -5.59
C LYS A 458 -7.16 25.25 -7.06
N LEU A 459 -7.39 23.98 -7.39
CA LEU A 459 -7.66 23.58 -8.77
C LEU A 459 -9.12 23.85 -9.15
N GLY A 460 -9.34 24.59 -10.24
CA GLY A 460 -10.60 24.74 -10.95
C GLY A 460 -10.51 24.11 -12.34
N VAL A 461 -11.56 23.42 -12.77
CA VAL A 461 -11.63 22.75 -14.08
C VAL A 461 -12.75 23.39 -14.87
N PHE A 462 -12.47 23.82 -16.10
CA PHE A 462 -13.42 24.50 -16.99
C PHE A 462 -13.46 23.80 -18.35
N LEU A 463 -14.65 23.59 -18.88
CA LEU A 463 -14.86 22.97 -20.19
C LEU A 463 -14.80 24.01 -21.34
N PRO A 464 -14.57 23.57 -22.60
CA PRO A 464 -14.60 24.45 -23.77
C PRO A 464 -15.92 25.23 -23.86
N GLY A 465 -15.82 26.52 -24.14
CA GLY A 465 -16.94 27.45 -24.22
C GLY A 465 -17.45 27.95 -22.86
N GLU A 466 -16.92 27.45 -21.73
CA GLU A 466 -17.30 27.98 -20.42
C GLU A 466 -16.64 29.34 -20.17
N VAL A 467 -17.47 30.29 -19.74
CA VAL A 467 -17.01 31.59 -19.28
C VAL A 467 -16.49 31.47 -17.86
N ILE A 468 -15.22 31.82 -17.67
CA ILE A 468 -14.54 31.79 -16.36
C ILE A 468 -15.00 33.00 -15.53
N PHE A 469 -15.02 34.18 -16.14
CA PHE A 469 -15.66 35.38 -15.59
C PHE A 469 -16.02 36.37 -16.71
N ASN A 470 -17.01 37.23 -16.45
CA ASN A 470 -17.46 38.28 -17.37
C ASN A 470 -16.83 39.63 -17.07
N ILE A 471 -16.87 40.53 -18.07
CA ILE A 471 -16.52 41.95 -17.87
C ILE A 471 -17.47 42.56 -16.86
N GLY A 472 -16.91 43.28 -15.89
CA GLY A 472 -17.69 43.96 -14.85
C GLY A 472 -17.92 43.12 -13.60
N ASP A 473 -17.69 41.81 -13.64
CA ASP A 473 -17.78 40.94 -12.46
C ASP A 473 -16.79 41.41 -11.38
N VAL A 474 -17.16 41.26 -10.11
CA VAL A 474 -16.23 41.53 -9.01
C VAL A 474 -15.36 40.29 -8.82
N GLY A 475 -14.06 40.43 -9.07
CA GLY A 475 -13.11 39.34 -8.89
C GLY A 475 -12.42 39.40 -7.53
N HIS A 476 -12.14 38.24 -6.94
CA HIS A 476 -11.31 38.10 -5.73
C HIS A 476 -10.21 37.06 -5.90
N GLU A 477 -9.89 36.69 -7.14
CA GLU A 477 -8.99 35.60 -7.44
C GLU A 477 -8.24 35.84 -8.75
N MET A 478 -7.01 35.33 -8.83
CA MET A 478 -6.28 35.19 -10.09
C MET A 478 -6.18 33.72 -10.47
N TYR A 479 -5.91 33.48 -11.74
CA TYR A 479 -5.81 32.14 -12.31
C TYR A 479 -4.45 31.93 -12.97
N PHE A 480 -3.89 30.75 -12.76
CA PHE A 480 -2.71 30.22 -13.44
C PHE A 480 -3.12 29.08 -14.36
N ILE A 481 -2.69 29.09 -15.62
CA ILE A 481 -3.07 28.08 -16.60
C ILE A 481 -2.08 26.91 -16.50
N THR A 482 -2.53 25.80 -15.93
CA THR A 482 -1.72 24.57 -15.86
C THR A 482 -1.90 23.68 -17.09
N LYS A 483 -3.09 23.69 -17.68
CA LYS A 483 -3.46 22.99 -18.91
C LYS A 483 -4.57 23.74 -19.63
N GLY A 484 -4.57 23.69 -20.96
CA GLY A 484 -5.61 24.30 -21.80
C GLY A 484 -5.24 25.70 -22.31
N HIS A 485 -6.23 26.34 -22.91
CA HIS A 485 -6.11 27.67 -23.53
C HIS A 485 -7.32 28.52 -23.15
N VAL A 486 -7.09 29.78 -22.83
CA VAL A 486 -8.12 30.74 -22.43
C VAL A 486 -8.10 31.93 -23.39
N ALA A 487 -9.26 32.25 -23.96
CA ALA A 487 -9.45 33.47 -24.73
C ALA A 487 -9.80 34.64 -23.80
N VAL A 488 -9.13 35.76 -24.00
CA VAL A 488 -9.47 37.05 -23.41
C VAL A 488 -10.25 37.84 -24.45
N MET A 489 -11.49 38.22 -24.13
CA MET A 489 -12.41 38.89 -25.04
C MET A 489 -12.81 40.28 -24.50
N ASN A 490 -13.03 41.20 -25.44
CA ASN A 490 -13.54 42.54 -25.14
C ASN A 490 -15.08 42.55 -25.04
N ARG A 491 -15.68 43.70 -24.70
CA ARG A 491 -17.14 43.91 -24.63
C ARG A 491 -17.87 43.54 -25.92
N ASN A 492 -17.21 43.72 -27.06
CA ASN A 492 -17.75 43.40 -28.39
C ASN A 492 -17.55 41.93 -28.78
N THR A 493 -17.17 41.04 -27.85
CA THR A 493 -16.86 39.62 -28.09
C THR A 493 -15.68 39.37 -29.05
N GLU A 494 -14.89 40.39 -29.34
CA GLU A 494 -13.65 40.27 -30.10
C GLU A 494 -12.53 39.68 -29.22
N MET A 495 -11.78 38.73 -29.78
CA MET A 495 -10.67 38.08 -29.10
C MET A 495 -9.45 38.99 -29.07
N LEU A 496 -9.06 39.45 -27.88
CA LEU A 496 -7.89 40.30 -27.65
C LEU A 496 -6.59 39.49 -27.58
N ALA A 497 -6.64 38.34 -26.90
CA ALA A 497 -5.49 37.48 -26.71
C ALA A 497 -5.92 36.03 -26.42
N VAL A 498 -5.01 35.10 -26.70
CA VAL A 498 -5.12 33.70 -26.27
C VAL A 498 -3.98 33.40 -25.30
N LEU A 499 -4.34 32.97 -24.11
CA LEU A 499 -3.40 32.60 -23.06
C LEU A 499 -3.26 31.08 -23.02
N ALA A 500 -2.01 30.61 -23.03
CA ALA A 500 -1.68 29.19 -23.03
C ALA A 500 -1.10 28.74 -21.68
N LYS A 501 -0.75 27.46 -21.58
CA LYS A 501 -0.09 26.86 -20.41
C LYS A 501 1.12 27.69 -19.94
N GLY A 502 1.18 27.95 -18.64
CA GLY A 502 2.22 28.78 -18.02
C GLY A 502 1.88 30.27 -17.96
N GLY A 503 0.83 30.70 -18.66
CA GLY A 503 0.26 32.04 -18.51
C GLY A 503 -0.59 32.18 -17.24
N PHE A 504 -0.89 33.43 -16.91
CA PHE A 504 -1.78 33.80 -15.81
C PHE A 504 -2.71 34.93 -16.25
N PHE A 505 -3.81 35.12 -15.54
CA PHE A 505 -4.75 36.23 -15.79
C PHE A 505 -5.60 36.54 -14.57
N GLY A 506 -6.25 37.71 -14.59
CA GLY A 506 -7.12 38.15 -13.52
C GLY A 506 -6.37 38.62 -12.27
N GLU A 507 -5.07 38.91 -12.39
CA GLU A 507 -4.17 39.38 -11.33
C GLU A 507 -4.63 40.71 -10.72
N LEU A 508 -5.32 41.56 -11.50
CA LEU A 508 -5.81 42.85 -11.03
C LEU A 508 -6.81 42.76 -9.89
N ALA A 509 -7.60 41.69 -9.89
CA ALA A 509 -8.57 41.42 -8.84
C ALA A 509 -7.92 41.06 -7.48
N LEU A 510 -6.63 40.72 -7.47
CA LEU A 510 -5.88 40.52 -6.22
C LEU A 510 -5.40 41.83 -5.60
N LEU A 511 -5.14 42.84 -6.43
CA LEU A 511 -4.47 44.09 -6.04
C LEU A 511 -5.45 45.11 -5.46
N ALA A 512 -6.63 45.17 -6.07
CA ALA A 512 -7.76 45.96 -5.62
C ALA A 512 -9.02 45.10 -5.85
N THR A 513 -10.08 45.33 -5.07
CA THR A 513 -11.41 44.82 -5.46
C THR A 513 -11.85 45.56 -6.71
N ALA A 514 -11.33 45.10 -7.85
CA ALA A 514 -11.52 45.68 -9.15
C ALA A 514 -12.53 44.83 -9.91
N ARG A 515 -13.34 45.52 -10.72
CA ARG A 515 -14.19 44.84 -11.70
C ARG A 515 -13.30 44.23 -12.78
N ARG A 516 -13.66 43.03 -13.24
CA ARG A 516 -12.98 42.36 -14.36
C ARG A 516 -13.02 43.25 -15.60
N THR A 517 -11.86 43.49 -16.20
CA THR A 517 -11.69 44.39 -17.35
C THR A 517 -11.98 43.73 -18.69
N ALA A 518 -11.85 42.39 -18.76
CA ALA A 518 -12.09 41.58 -19.94
C ALA A 518 -12.89 40.32 -19.56
N GLN A 519 -13.53 39.69 -20.55
CA GLN A 519 -14.21 38.40 -20.38
C GLN A 519 -13.19 37.30 -20.68
N CYS A 520 -13.12 36.27 -19.83
CA CYS A 520 -12.24 35.13 -20.05
C CYS A 520 -13.06 33.86 -20.31
N VAL A 521 -12.79 33.18 -21.43
CA VAL A 521 -13.52 31.96 -21.84
C VAL A 521 -12.54 30.84 -22.14
N ALA A 522 -12.83 29.65 -21.65
CA ALA A 522 -12.04 28.46 -21.93
C ALA A 522 -12.24 28.03 -23.39
N LEU A 523 -11.16 27.93 -24.17
CA LEU A 523 -11.19 27.42 -25.55
C LEU A 523 -11.05 25.89 -25.61
N ALA A 524 -10.47 25.30 -24.57
CA ALA A 524 -10.25 23.87 -24.42
C ALA A 524 -10.61 23.43 -22.99
N ASN A 525 -10.50 22.12 -22.68
CA ASN A 525 -10.55 21.66 -21.30
C ASN A 525 -9.38 22.27 -20.53
N CYS A 526 -9.67 23.17 -19.59
CA CYS A 526 -8.68 23.96 -18.86
C CYS A 526 -8.59 23.54 -17.40
N ASP A 527 -7.36 23.36 -16.93
CA ASP A 527 -7.03 23.18 -15.52
C ASP A 527 -6.38 24.48 -15.04
N LEU A 528 -7.12 25.21 -14.20
CA LEU A 528 -6.72 26.51 -13.69
C LEU A 528 -6.42 26.42 -12.20
N SER A 529 -5.23 26.84 -11.78
CA SER A 529 -4.91 26.98 -10.36
C SER A 529 -5.28 28.39 -9.91
N MET A 530 -6.07 28.49 -8.85
CA MET A 530 -6.67 29.71 -8.36
C MET A 530 -5.95 30.16 -7.09
N LEU A 531 -5.51 31.41 -7.06
CA LEU A 531 -5.07 32.09 -5.84
C LEU A 531 -6.11 33.13 -5.46
N LEU A 532 -6.62 33.06 -4.23
CA LEU A 532 -7.60 34.03 -3.73
C LEU A 532 -6.90 35.24 -3.08
N ALA A 533 -7.55 36.40 -3.14
CA ALA A 533 -7.06 37.64 -2.56
C ALA A 533 -6.86 37.52 -1.05
N HIS A 534 -7.79 36.88 -0.34
CA HIS A 534 -7.66 36.68 1.11
C HIS A 534 -6.47 35.77 1.47
N ASP A 535 -6.16 34.78 0.63
CA ASP A 535 -5.00 33.88 0.82
C ASP A 535 -3.68 34.63 0.61
N LEU A 536 -3.62 35.53 -0.38
CA LEU A 536 -2.48 36.41 -0.59
C LEU A 536 -2.32 37.40 0.59
N VAL A 537 -3.40 38.02 1.05
CA VAL A 537 -3.38 38.95 2.19
C VAL A 537 -2.94 38.25 3.47
N ALA A 538 -3.39 37.02 3.70
CA ALA A 538 -2.94 36.21 4.83
C ALA A 538 -1.43 35.94 4.75
N ALA A 539 -0.90 35.55 3.59
CA ALA A 539 0.53 35.35 3.40
C ALA A 539 1.34 36.65 3.58
N MET A 540 0.82 37.79 3.10
CA MET A 540 1.47 39.10 3.26
C MET A 540 1.59 39.54 4.73
N ARG A 541 0.72 39.05 5.61
CA ARG A 541 0.80 39.34 7.05
C ARG A 541 2.03 38.69 7.70
N ASP A 542 2.39 37.50 7.23
CA ASP A 542 3.50 36.71 7.78
C ASP A 542 4.86 37.12 7.18
N PHE A 543 4.87 37.74 5.98
CA PHE A 543 6.09 38.12 5.25
C PHE A 543 6.04 39.62 4.84
N PRO A 544 6.37 40.55 5.75
CA PRO A 544 6.20 41.99 5.53
C PRO A 544 7.11 42.55 4.42
N ASP A 545 8.33 42.04 4.27
CA ASP A 545 9.27 42.51 3.25
C ASP A 545 8.80 42.16 1.84
N SER A 546 8.36 40.91 1.66
CA SER A 546 7.72 40.46 0.42
C SER A 546 6.39 41.20 0.18
N ALA A 547 5.61 41.48 1.23
CA ALA A 547 4.38 42.27 1.11
C ALA A 547 4.63 43.70 0.61
N ALA A 548 5.68 44.37 1.09
CA ALA A 548 6.05 45.72 0.63
C ALA A 548 6.38 45.73 -0.87
N LYS A 549 7.14 44.72 -1.34
CA LYS A 549 7.46 44.55 -2.77
C LYS A 549 6.21 44.31 -3.62
N VAL A 550 5.32 43.42 -3.16
CA VAL A 550 4.06 43.11 -3.84
C VAL A 550 3.18 44.36 -3.92
N ARG A 551 3.04 45.15 -2.83
CA ARG A 551 2.27 46.40 -2.83
C ARG A 551 2.86 47.45 -3.77
N ALA A 552 4.18 47.66 -3.74
CA ALA A 552 4.84 48.63 -4.61
C ALA A 552 4.60 48.30 -6.10
N ARG A 553 4.73 47.02 -6.46
CA ARG A 553 4.46 46.56 -7.83
C ARG A 553 2.99 46.59 -8.19
N ALA A 554 2.11 46.34 -7.23
CA ALA A 554 0.68 46.46 -7.43
C ALA A 554 0.28 47.87 -7.83
N VAL A 555 0.82 48.89 -7.13
CA VAL A 555 0.58 50.31 -7.43
C VAL A 555 1.10 50.67 -8.82
N ASN A 556 2.35 50.30 -9.15
CA ASN A 556 2.92 50.55 -10.47
C ASN A 556 2.08 49.89 -11.58
N ARG A 557 1.65 48.65 -11.37
CA ARG A 557 0.84 47.91 -12.34
C ARG A 557 -0.55 48.51 -12.50
N LEU A 558 -1.16 48.99 -11.43
CA LEU A 558 -2.45 49.70 -11.48
C LEU A 558 -2.31 51.01 -12.28
N ALA A 559 -1.22 51.76 -12.05
CA ALA A 559 -0.94 53.02 -12.75
C ALA A 559 -0.65 52.82 -14.25
N GLU A 560 0.10 51.78 -14.63
CA GLU A 560 0.29 51.36 -16.03
C GLU A 560 -1.04 51.07 -16.74
N LEU A 561 -1.99 50.48 -16.01
CA LEU A 561 -3.28 50.11 -16.58
C LEU A 561 -4.29 51.25 -16.57
N GLN A 562 -4.17 52.21 -15.66
CA GLN A 562 -4.93 53.46 -15.72
C GLN A 562 -4.45 54.33 -16.90
N THR A 563 -3.14 54.36 -17.17
CA THR A 563 -2.59 55.07 -18.32
C THR A 563 -2.92 54.36 -19.63
N ALA A 564 -2.87 53.01 -19.68
CA ALA A 564 -3.33 52.24 -20.84
C ALA A 564 -4.88 52.24 -21.00
N GLY A 565 -5.62 52.35 -19.90
CA GLY A 565 -7.08 52.37 -19.83
C GLY A 565 -7.71 53.72 -20.14
N ASN A 566 -6.93 54.81 -20.25
CA ASN A 566 -7.40 56.13 -20.69
C ASN A 566 -7.75 56.20 -22.19
N VAL A 567 -7.87 55.06 -22.87
CA VAL A 567 -8.52 54.89 -24.18
C VAL A 567 -9.98 54.39 -24.05
N GLY A 568 -10.51 54.21 -22.83
CA GLY A 568 -11.91 53.82 -22.60
C GLY A 568 -12.48 54.41 -21.31
N GLU A 569 -13.22 55.52 -21.45
CA GLU A 569 -13.73 56.36 -20.37
C GLU A 569 -14.64 55.70 -19.32
N GLN A 570 -14.48 56.21 -18.09
CA GLN A 570 -15.43 56.33 -16.97
C GLN A 570 -15.88 55.07 -16.22
N ALA A 571 -15.25 54.83 -15.07
CA ALA A 571 -15.85 54.12 -13.93
C ALA A 571 -15.67 54.95 -12.65
N LYS A 572 -16.75 55.58 -12.17
CA LYS A 572 -16.80 56.28 -10.88
C LYS A 572 -16.62 55.28 -9.72
N ALA A 573 -15.77 55.64 -8.77
CA ALA A 573 -15.44 54.84 -7.59
C ALA A 573 -16.64 54.67 -6.64
N HIS A 574 -16.86 53.43 -6.17
CA HIS A 574 -17.58 53.14 -4.94
C HIS A 574 -16.56 52.76 -3.86
N PRO A 575 -16.82 53.07 -2.57
CA PRO A 575 -15.85 52.86 -1.51
C PRO A 575 -15.54 51.37 -1.29
N ALA A 576 -14.28 51.06 -1.03
CA ALA A 576 -13.77 49.71 -0.82
C ALA A 576 -14.37 49.06 0.45
N PRO A 577 -14.59 47.73 0.46
CA PRO A 577 -15.07 47.02 1.64
C PRO A 577 -14.08 47.07 2.82
N ARG A 578 -14.62 47.06 4.05
CA ARG A 578 -13.92 47.28 5.35
C ARG A 578 -12.57 46.57 5.54
N HIS A 579 -12.34 45.41 4.93
CA HIS A 579 -11.10 44.66 5.07
C HIS A 579 -9.91 45.23 4.27
N LEU A 580 -10.17 46.12 3.29
CA LEU A 580 -9.14 46.78 2.47
C LEU A 580 -8.67 48.12 3.03
N LYS A 581 -9.40 48.74 3.98
CA LYS A 581 -8.96 49.98 4.64
C LYS A 581 -7.63 49.82 5.39
N LYS A 582 -7.28 48.59 5.80
CA LYS A 582 -6.03 48.24 6.48
C LYS A 582 -4.79 48.19 5.57
N LEU A 583 -4.93 48.49 4.28
CA LEU A 583 -3.84 48.47 3.30
C LEU A 583 -3.33 49.85 2.88
N ASN A 584 -3.97 50.94 3.33
CA ASN A 584 -3.58 52.31 3.00
C ASN A 584 -3.02 53.05 4.23
N PRO A 585 -1.73 53.42 4.29
CA PRO A 585 -1.16 54.16 5.42
C PRO A 585 -1.78 55.55 5.62
N ASP A 586 -2.26 56.18 4.55
CA ASP A 586 -2.90 57.51 4.62
C ASP A 586 -4.34 57.46 5.19
N ALA A 587 -4.97 56.28 5.20
CA ALA A 587 -6.28 56.09 5.83
C ALA A 587 -6.17 55.87 7.35
N ALA A 588 -5.02 55.39 7.84
CA ALA A 588 -4.78 55.23 9.27
C ALA A 588 -4.57 56.58 9.97
N ALA A 589 -3.88 57.53 9.32
CA ALA A 589 -3.69 58.87 9.86
C ALA A 589 -4.98 59.71 9.92
N HIS A 590 -5.96 59.40 9.08
CA HIS A 590 -7.28 60.05 9.10
C HIS A 590 -8.20 59.46 10.19
N GLU A 591 -8.06 58.16 10.54
CA GLU A 591 -8.79 57.54 11.65
C GLU A 591 -8.34 58.09 13.01
N ASP A 592 -7.04 58.35 13.21
CA ASP A 592 -6.55 58.94 14.48
C ASP A 592 -7.04 60.39 14.67
N ALA A 593 -7.17 61.16 13.57
CA ALA A 593 -7.66 62.54 13.61
C ALA A 593 -9.20 62.66 13.70
N GLU A 594 -9.95 61.73 13.09
CA GLU A 594 -11.42 61.67 13.24
C GLU A 594 -11.82 61.12 14.62
N ALA A 595 -11.07 60.17 15.19
CA ALA A 595 -11.32 59.66 16.54
C ALA A 595 -11.02 60.70 17.64
N GLU A 596 -9.96 61.51 17.48
CA GLU A 596 -9.68 62.65 18.38
C GLU A 596 -10.73 63.77 18.25
N ALA A 597 -11.37 63.91 17.08
CA ALA A 597 -12.46 64.88 16.86
C ALA A 597 -13.81 64.40 17.44
N GLU A 598 -14.15 63.11 17.31
CA GLU A 598 -15.35 62.53 17.93
C GLU A 598 -15.26 62.49 19.47
N GLU A 599 -14.08 62.19 20.05
CA GLU A 599 -13.89 62.26 21.52
C GLU A 599 -13.96 63.70 22.07
N ALA A 600 -13.64 64.72 21.26
CA ALA A 600 -13.78 66.12 21.66
C ALA A 600 -15.24 66.62 21.57
N GLU A 601 -16.06 66.05 20.67
CA GLU A 601 -17.47 66.41 20.49
C GLU A 601 -18.40 65.67 21.48
N GLU A 602 -17.99 64.53 22.06
CA GLU A 602 -18.68 63.87 23.17
C GLU A 602 -18.34 64.47 24.57
N ALA A 603 -17.40 65.40 24.65
CA ALA A 603 -16.93 66.02 25.90
C ALA A 603 -17.46 67.45 26.16
N GLU A 604 -18.18 68.06 25.23
CA GLU A 604 -19.01 69.28 25.41
C GLU A 604 -20.49 68.93 25.58
#